data_AF-A0A946TXC9-F1
#
_entry.id   AF-A0A946TXC9-F1
#
_cell.length_a   1.000
_cell.length_b   1.000
_cell.length_c   1.000
_cell.angle_alpha   90.00
_cell.angle_beta   90.00
_cell.angle_gamma   90.00
#
_symmetry.space_group_name_H-M   'P 1'
#
loop_
_entity.id
_entity.type
_entity.pdbx_description
1 polymer ?
#
loop_
_entity_poly.entity_id
_entity_poly.type
_entity_poly.pdbx_seq_one_letter_code
_entity_poly.pdbx_strand_id
1 'polypeptide(L)'
;MKYSSVFCRKWIACFVIIHCAHLHVCADYLIYEEEPINYSDTRPNDPVTKIINEVNKGRIHLDTTNEKSFVLSFLDRLNIPVSSQVLVFSRTSFQNNRIWPQTPRAIYYSENYYIGWVQGGDLEIIAIDPQLGPIFYRMSTPFTGGSEIKLKRDAQCMNCHGGSKTDGVPGMLVRSVYPNYFGQPILSAGTHLTDHSSLLNERWGGWFVTGENAGSRHMGNAYFEEGESRNAVLLKDFGAPLQSLKDLFDVSRYLTDKSDIVALMVMEHQIMAHNAITKAHLNTRRWLNLDAAMAKHVGRLEGEISDAVLGYINHSAKDMVKIFLFSNEINLEDWGVEG
;
A
#
# COMPACT_ATOMS: atom_id res chain seq x y z
N MET A 1 -15.19 -42.07 -84.31
CA MET A 1 -14.72 -40.83 -84.97
C MET A 1 -14.33 -39.85 -83.87
N LYS A 2 -13.09 -39.36 -83.88
CA LYS A 2 -12.47 -38.31 -83.03
C LYS A 2 -12.12 -38.62 -81.55
N TYR A 3 -10.83 -38.92 -81.43
CA TYR A 3 -9.82 -38.77 -80.37
C TYR A 3 -9.89 -37.61 -79.35
N SER A 4 -9.23 -37.90 -78.21
CA SER A 4 -8.41 -37.04 -77.31
C SER A 4 -9.14 -36.26 -76.20
N SER A 5 -8.61 -36.01 -74.99
CA SER A 5 -7.33 -36.37 -74.34
C SER A 5 -7.42 -36.11 -72.83
N VAL A 6 -6.80 -37.01 -72.05
CA VAL A 6 -5.99 -36.84 -70.82
C VAL A 6 -5.96 -35.44 -70.17
N PHE A 7 -6.29 -35.34 -68.86
CA PHE A 7 -5.34 -34.81 -67.86
C PHE A 7 -5.73 -35.12 -66.41
N CYS A 8 -4.73 -35.65 -65.70
CA CYS A 8 -4.69 -36.03 -64.30
C CYS A 8 -4.49 -34.80 -63.40
N ARG A 9 -5.22 -34.68 -62.28
CA ARG A 9 -4.85 -33.75 -61.19
C ARG A 9 -5.07 -34.39 -59.83
N LYS A 10 -3.91 -34.67 -59.20
CA LYS A 10 -3.68 -35.07 -57.82
C LYS A 10 -4.40 -34.13 -56.84
N TRP A 11 -5.14 -34.69 -55.88
CA TRP A 11 -5.57 -33.96 -54.69
C TRP A 11 -4.53 -34.16 -53.59
N ILE A 12 -3.90 -33.05 -53.21
CA ILE A 12 -2.95 -32.94 -52.10
C ILE A 12 -3.77 -32.88 -50.81
N ALA A 13 -3.53 -33.82 -49.90
CA ALA A 13 -4.07 -33.78 -48.55
C ALA A 13 -3.31 -32.72 -47.73
N CYS A 14 -3.99 -31.65 -47.33
CA CYS A 14 -3.48 -30.69 -46.36
C CYS A 14 -3.60 -31.29 -44.95
N PHE A 15 -2.46 -31.63 -44.35
CA PHE A 15 -2.33 -31.85 -42.92
C PHE A 15 -2.47 -30.50 -42.20
N VAL A 16 -3.55 -30.31 -41.45
CA VAL A 16 -3.68 -29.23 -40.46
C VAL A 16 -2.99 -29.71 -39.19
N ILE A 17 -1.75 -29.25 -38.98
CA ILE A 17 -1.07 -29.36 -37.69
C ILE A 17 -1.68 -28.31 -36.77
N ILE A 18 -2.54 -28.74 -35.85
CA ILE A 18 -3.00 -27.90 -34.75
C ILE A 18 -1.84 -27.78 -33.76
N HIS A 19 -1.05 -26.72 -33.88
CA HIS A 19 -0.16 -26.28 -32.82
C HIS A 19 -1.03 -25.73 -31.69
N CYS A 20 -1.28 -26.55 -30.66
CA CYS A 20 -1.68 -26.05 -29.34
C CYS A 20 -0.51 -25.23 -28.78
N ALA A 21 -0.46 -23.95 -29.15
CA ALA A 21 0.26 -22.98 -28.36
C ALA A 21 -0.44 -22.90 -27.01
N HIS A 22 0.18 -23.48 -25.97
CA HIS A 22 -0.14 -23.17 -24.59
C HIS A 22 0.08 -21.68 -24.39
N LEU A 23 -0.98 -20.90 -24.58
CA LEU A 23 -1.15 -19.61 -23.94
C LEU A 23 -1.09 -19.89 -22.44
N HIS A 24 0.11 -19.85 -21.87
CA HIS A 24 0.28 -19.54 -20.46
C HIS A 24 -0.21 -18.10 -20.30
N VAL A 25 -1.51 -17.98 -20.10
CA VAL A 25 -2.05 -16.86 -19.36
C VAL A 25 -1.35 -16.97 -18.00
N CYS A 26 -0.33 -16.14 -17.77
CA CYS A 26 0.10 -15.84 -16.41
C CYS A 26 -1.10 -15.17 -15.74
N ALA A 27 -2.03 -15.98 -15.22
CA ALA A 27 -2.86 -15.53 -14.14
C ALA A 27 -1.86 -15.16 -13.03
N ASP A 28 -1.87 -13.90 -12.62
CA ASP A 28 -1.14 -13.47 -11.43
C ASP A 28 -1.63 -14.37 -10.29
N TYR A 29 -0.84 -15.40 -9.98
CA TYR A 29 -1.20 -16.39 -8.98
C TYR A 29 -1.10 -15.65 -7.64
N LEU A 30 -2.26 -15.33 -7.05
CA LEU A 30 -2.32 -14.63 -5.77
C LEU A 30 -1.95 -15.62 -4.67
N ILE A 31 -0.65 -15.76 -4.42
CA ILE A 31 -0.07 -16.78 -3.53
C ILE A 31 -0.71 -16.77 -2.13
N TYR A 32 -1.17 -15.61 -1.66
CA TYR A 32 -1.81 -15.45 -0.36
C TYR A 32 -3.26 -15.95 -0.30
N GLU A 33 -3.91 -16.23 -1.44
CA GLU A 33 -5.25 -16.81 -1.47
C GLU A 33 -5.25 -18.35 -1.45
N GLU A 34 -4.09 -18.98 -1.58
CA GLU A 34 -3.95 -20.44 -1.56
C GLU A 34 -3.72 -20.99 -0.15
N GLU A 35 -3.89 -22.30 0.01
CA GLU A 35 -3.45 -22.99 1.22
C GLU A 35 -1.93 -22.80 1.45
N PRO A 36 -1.47 -22.62 2.70
CA PRO A 36 -2.23 -22.68 3.96
C PRO A 36 -2.70 -21.31 4.46
N ILE A 37 -2.80 -20.30 3.60
CA ILE A 37 -3.07 -18.91 3.99
C ILE A 37 -4.56 -18.58 3.84
N ASN A 38 -5.16 -18.83 2.68
CA ASN A 38 -6.56 -18.50 2.36
C ASN A 38 -6.96 -17.11 2.87
N TYR A 39 -6.20 -16.08 2.46
CA TYR A 39 -6.23 -14.75 3.09
C TYR A 39 -7.62 -14.15 3.15
N SER A 40 -8.36 -14.13 2.03
CA SER A 40 -9.68 -13.49 1.96
C SER A 40 -10.74 -14.23 2.79
N ASP A 41 -10.67 -15.56 2.82
CA ASP A 41 -11.63 -16.42 3.52
C ASP A 41 -11.32 -16.57 5.03
N THR A 42 -10.06 -16.35 5.41
CA THR A 42 -9.65 -16.43 6.82
C THR A 42 -10.14 -15.22 7.58
N ARG A 43 -10.86 -15.47 8.68
CA ARG A 43 -11.34 -14.43 9.60
C ARG A 43 -10.15 -13.79 10.34
N PRO A 44 -9.95 -12.46 10.22
CA PRO A 44 -8.91 -11.77 10.97
C PRO A 44 -9.14 -11.78 12.49
N ASN A 45 -8.02 -11.76 13.23
CA ASN A 45 -7.93 -11.55 14.67
C ASN A 45 -7.31 -10.16 14.97
N ASP A 46 -7.77 -9.12 14.29
CA ASP A 46 -7.38 -7.75 14.61
C ASP A 46 -8.23 -7.16 15.76
N PRO A 47 -7.66 -6.29 16.60
CA PRO A 47 -8.41 -5.61 17.66
C PRO A 47 -9.41 -4.57 17.14
N VAL A 48 -9.26 -4.05 15.91
CA VAL A 48 -10.19 -3.04 15.38
C VAL A 48 -11.60 -3.62 15.20
N THR A 49 -11.71 -4.86 14.71
CA THR A 49 -13.00 -5.56 14.61
C THR A 49 -13.65 -5.75 15.98
N LYS A 50 -12.85 -5.99 17.03
CA LYS A 50 -13.37 -6.10 18.41
C LYS A 50 -13.90 -4.75 18.90
N ILE A 51 -13.15 -3.66 18.68
CA ILE A 51 -13.57 -2.30 19.06
C ILE A 51 -14.88 -1.92 18.38
N ILE A 52 -14.99 -2.11 17.06
CA ILE A 52 -16.21 -1.76 16.33
C ILE A 52 -17.43 -2.58 16.78
N ASN A 53 -17.23 -3.86 17.11
CA ASN A 53 -18.30 -4.67 17.69
C ASN A 53 -18.78 -4.14 19.05
N GLU A 54 -17.88 -3.67 19.92
CA GLU A 54 -18.26 -3.11 21.21
C GLU A 54 -18.86 -1.70 21.08
N VAL A 55 -18.46 -0.92 20.06
CA VAL A 55 -19.12 0.35 19.68
C VAL A 55 -20.56 0.09 19.24
N ASN A 56 -20.78 -0.88 18.35
CA ASN A 56 -22.12 -1.23 17.87
C ASN A 56 -23.03 -1.82 18.95
N LYS A 57 -22.45 -2.40 20.02
CA LYS A 57 -23.19 -2.82 21.23
C LYS A 57 -23.44 -1.69 22.23
N GLY A 58 -22.96 -0.47 21.96
CA GLY A 58 -23.09 0.69 22.85
C GLY A 58 -22.21 0.62 24.11
N ARG A 59 -21.22 -0.28 24.16
CA ARG A 59 -20.31 -0.43 25.31
C ARG A 59 -19.09 0.49 25.23
N ILE A 60 -18.68 0.82 24.00
CA ILE A 60 -17.69 1.86 23.74
C ILE A 60 -18.40 3.03 23.07
N HIS A 61 -18.23 4.22 23.62
CA HIS A 61 -18.72 5.45 23.02
C HIS A 61 -17.59 6.13 22.22
N LEU A 62 -17.92 6.54 20.99
CA LEU A 62 -17.12 7.43 20.15
C LEU A 62 -17.82 8.79 20.09
N ASP A 63 -17.06 9.87 20.11
CA ASP A 63 -17.62 11.22 20.11
C ASP A 63 -18.16 11.58 18.72
N THR A 64 -19.48 11.55 18.55
CA THR A 64 -20.13 11.86 17.28
C THR A 64 -20.51 13.34 17.13
N THR A 65 -19.98 14.24 17.95
CA THR A 65 -20.32 15.69 17.92
C THR A 65 -20.01 16.31 16.55
N ASN A 66 -18.87 15.94 15.97
CA ASN A 66 -18.45 16.31 14.63
C ASN A 66 -17.39 15.32 14.13
N GLU A 67 -17.04 15.41 12.84
CA GLU A 67 -16.13 14.46 12.19
C GLU A 67 -14.74 14.41 12.85
N LYS A 68 -14.21 15.58 13.23
CA LYS A 68 -12.90 15.71 13.88
C LYS A 68 -12.90 15.06 15.27
N SER A 69 -13.93 15.31 16.08
CA SER A 69 -14.14 14.68 17.38
C SER A 69 -14.26 13.15 17.26
N PHE A 70 -14.97 12.68 16.23
CA PHE A 70 -15.14 11.25 15.99
C PHE A 70 -13.81 10.58 15.70
N VAL A 71 -13.04 11.15 14.76
CA VAL A 71 -11.70 10.63 14.41
C VAL A 71 -10.80 10.66 15.64
N LEU A 72 -10.71 11.78 16.37
CA LEU A 72 -9.88 11.87 17.57
C LEU A 72 -10.24 10.78 18.59
N SER A 73 -11.52 10.64 18.92
CA SER A 73 -11.97 9.63 19.88
C SER A 73 -11.69 8.20 19.40
N PHE A 74 -11.68 7.96 18.09
CA PHE A 74 -11.34 6.66 17.51
C PHE A 74 -9.82 6.39 17.55
N LEU A 75 -9.00 7.39 17.24
CA LEU A 75 -7.54 7.30 17.38
C LEU A 75 -7.13 7.05 18.83
N ASP A 76 -7.77 7.71 19.80
CA ASP A 76 -7.52 7.51 21.23
C ASP A 76 -7.80 6.06 21.66
N ARG A 77 -8.86 5.42 21.11
CA ARG A 77 -9.15 3.99 21.40
C ARG A 77 -8.10 3.04 20.83
N LEU A 78 -7.41 3.44 19.77
CA LEU A 78 -6.36 2.67 19.14
C LEU A 78 -4.95 3.07 19.63
N ASN A 79 -4.85 4.04 20.54
CA ASN A 79 -3.60 4.64 20.98
C ASN A 79 -2.74 5.18 19.82
N ILE A 80 -3.38 5.77 18.81
CA ILE A 80 -2.68 6.36 17.66
C ILE A 80 -2.35 7.82 17.98
N PRO A 81 -1.08 8.22 17.98
CA PRO A 81 -0.71 9.58 18.34
C PRO A 81 -1.09 10.58 17.23
N VAL A 82 -1.70 11.70 17.60
CA VAL A 82 -2.03 12.79 16.66
C VAL A 82 -0.77 13.33 15.93
N SER A 83 0.40 13.24 16.57
CA SER A 83 1.68 13.64 15.97
C SER A 83 2.09 12.79 14.77
N SER A 84 1.49 11.61 14.54
CA SER A 84 1.73 10.80 13.34
C SER A 84 1.04 11.34 12.10
N GLN A 85 0.28 12.45 12.19
CA GLN A 85 -0.50 12.97 11.09
C GLN A 85 0.40 13.28 9.89
N VAL A 86 0.05 12.70 8.74
CA VAL A 86 0.60 13.06 7.43
C VAL A 86 -0.55 13.32 6.45
N LEU A 87 -0.38 14.27 5.54
CA LEU A 87 -1.46 14.74 4.66
C LEU A 87 -1.14 14.48 3.18
N VAL A 88 -2.08 13.83 2.51
CA VAL A 88 -1.99 13.47 1.09
C VAL A 88 -3.03 14.25 0.31
N PHE A 89 -2.59 15.13 -0.58
CA PHE A 89 -3.50 15.86 -1.46
C PHE A 89 -3.66 15.21 -2.83
N SER A 90 -2.79 14.26 -3.18
CA SER A 90 -2.93 13.52 -4.43
C SER A 90 -4.16 12.62 -4.43
N ARG A 91 -4.82 12.54 -5.58
CA ARG A 91 -6.04 11.77 -5.82
C ARG A 91 -5.72 10.30 -6.12
N THR A 92 -4.99 9.66 -5.21
CA THR A 92 -4.45 8.30 -5.32
C THR A 92 -5.17 7.25 -4.46
N SER A 93 -6.21 7.67 -3.72
CA SER A 93 -7.03 6.81 -2.86
C SER A 93 -8.29 6.28 -3.58
N PHE A 94 -8.92 5.28 -2.98
CA PHE A 94 -10.25 4.80 -3.36
C PHE A 94 -11.31 5.92 -3.39
N GLN A 95 -11.21 6.89 -2.48
CA GLN A 95 -12.13 8.02 -2.36
C GLN A 95 -11.62 9.27 -3.11
N ASN A 96 -10.99 9.06 -4.28
CA ASN A 96 -10.31 10.11 -5.04
C ASN A 96 -11.19 11.34 -5.34
N ASN A 97 -12.51 11.22 -5.43
CA ASN A 97 -13.44 12.31 -5.71
C ASN A 97 -13.62 13.29 -4.55
N ARG A 98 -13.16 12.94 -3.35
CA ARG A 98 -13.25 13.78 -2.14
C ARG A 98 -11.92 14.42 -1.75
N ILE A 99 -10.82 14.02 -2.39
CA ILE A 99 -9.48 14.49 -2.04
C ILE A 99 -9.06 15.60 -2.99
N TRP A 100 -8.64 16.72 -2.42
CA TRP A 100 -8.16 17.90 -3.13
C TRP A 100 -7.04 18.57 -2.33
N PRO A 101 -6.22 19.44 -2.92
CA PRO A 101 -5.24 20.22 -2.16
C PRO A 101 -5.84 21.06 -1.02
N GLN A 102 -7.09 21.50 -1.16
CA GLN A 102 -7.80 22.26 -0.12
C GLN A 102 -8.47 21.36 0.93
N THR A 103 -8.62 20.07 0.65
CA THR A 103 -9.20 19.05 1.55
C THR A 103 -8.41 17.74 1.42
N PRO A 104 -7.12 17.72 1.80
CA PRO A 104 -6.28 16.53 1.72
C PRO A 104 -6.82 15.39 2.58
N ARG A 105 -6.48 14.15 2.23
CA ARG A 105 -6.68 12.99 3.11
C ARG A 105 -5.63 13.03 4.21
N ALA A 106 -6.04 12.88 5.46
CA ALA A 106 -5.10 12.66 6.56
C ALA A 106 -4.83 11.17 6.74
N ILE A 107 -3.61 10.82 7.11
CA ILE A 107 -3.24 9.48 7.55
C ILE A 107 -2.64 9.62 8.95
N TYR A 108 -3.10 8.77 9.86
CA TYR A 108 -2.55 8.59 11.20
C TYR A 108 -2.07 7.14 11.34
N TYR A 109 -1.01 6.90 12.09
CA TYR A 109 -0.48 5.55 12.25
C TYR A 109 0.17 5.32 13.62
N SER A 110 0.19 4.05 14.00
CA SER A 110 0.91 3.49 15.14
C SER A 110 1.60 2.21 14.67
N GLU A 111 2.14 1.43 15.59
CA GLU A 111 2.80 0.16 15.29
C GLU A 111 1.86 -0.84 14.60
N ASN A 112 0.56 -0.82 14.90
CA ASN A 112 -0.38 -1.85 14.42
C ASN A 112 -1.50 -1.32 13.53
N TYR A 113 -1.59 -0.01 13.34
CA TYR A 113 -2.73 0.62 12.66
C TYR A 113 -2.32 1.76 11.75
N TYR A 114 -3.03 1.91 10.65
CA TYR A 114 -3.03 3.09 9.79
C TYR A 114 -4.47 3.52 9.50
N ILE A 115 -4.79 4.78 9.77
CA ILE A 115 -6.13 5.34 9.65
C ILE A 115 -6.09 6.49 8.65
N GLY A 116 -6.62 6.26 7.45
CA GLY A 116 -6.89 7.26 6.44
C GLY A 116 -8.23 7.95 6.71
N TRP A 117 -8.20 9.25 6.93
CA TRP A 117 -9.37 10.10 7.09
C TRP A 117 -9.57 10.99 5.86
N VAL A 118 -10.64 10.72 5.12
CA VAL A 118 -11.10 11.54 3.99
C VAL A 118 -12.30 12.36 4.45
N GLN A 119 -12.20 13.69 4.37
CA GLN A 119 -13.24 14.61 4.84
C GLN A 119 -14.60 14.34 4.19
N GLY A 120 -15.65 14.18 5.00
CA GLY A 120 -17.00 13.82 4.58
C GLY A 120 -17.11 12.43 3.93
N GLY A 121 -16.09 11.59 4.09
CA GLY A 121 -15.97 10.25 3.53
C GLY A 121 -15.84 9.18 4.60
N ASP A 122 -15.59 7.96 4.14
CA ASP A 122 -15.35 6.82 5.03
C ASP A 122 -13.93 6.89 5.62
N LEU A 123 -13.71 6.22 6.75
CA LEU A 123 -12.36 5.94 7.22
C LEU A 123 -11.78 4.74 6.47
N GLU A 124 -10.57 4.89 5.97
CA GLU A 124 -9.75 3.82 5.41
C GLU A 124 -8.88 3.27 6.55
N ILE A 125 -8.90 1.97 6.82
CA ILE A 125 -8.26 1.39 7.99
C ILE A 125 -7.38 0.24 7.54
N ILE A 126 -6.14 0.23 7.99
CA ILE A 126 -5.24 -0.91 7.90
C ILE A 126 -4.93 -1.36 9.33
N ALA A 127 -5.15 -2.64 9.61
CA ALA A 127 -4.80 -3.25 10.89
C ALA A 127 -3.86 -4.43 10.65
N ILE A 128 -2.78 -4.52 11.43
CA ILE A 128 -1.82 -5.62 11.30
C ILE A 128 -2.34 -6.84 12.08
N ASP A 129 -2.68 -7.90 11.36
CA ASP A 129 -3.04 -9.20 11.90
C ASP A 129 -1.80 -10.10 12.05
N PRO A 130 -1.62 -10.78 13.19
CA PRO A 130 -0.42 -11.58 13.45
C PRO A 130 -0.28 -12.84 12.57
N GLN A 131 -1.32 -13.27 11.87
CA GLN A 131 -1.33 -14.45 10.99
C GLN A 131 -1.49 -14.08 9.51
N LEU A 132 -2.17 -12.99 9.21
CA LEU A 132 -2.51 -12.59 7.84
C LEU A 132 -1.70 -11.38 7.35
N GLY A 133 -0.99 -10.68 8.23
CA GLY A 133 -0.36 -9.40 7.90
C GLY A 133 -1.40 -8.26 7.84
N PRO A 134 -1.21 -7.24 7.00
CA PRO A 134 -2.13 -6.11 6.94
C PRO A 134 -3.52 -6.55 6.45
N ILE A 135 -4.57 -6.11 7.15
CA ILE A 135 -5.96 -6.23 6.74
C ILE A 135 -6.52 -4.86 6.40
N PHE A 136 -7.15 -4.77 5.23
CA PHE A 136 -7.67 -3.53 4.67
C PHE A 136 -9.18 -3.44 4.87
N TYR A 137 -9.60 -2.40 5.56
CA TYR A 137 -11.00 -2.13 5.85
C TYR A 137 -11.41 -0.74 5.38
N ARG A 138 -12.69 -0.62 5.07
CA ARG A 138 -13.40 0.64 4.96
C ARG A 138 -14.44 0.72 6.08
N MET A 139 -14.52 1.85 6.75
CA MET A 139 -15.46 2.07 7.83
C MET A 139 -16.34 3.28 7.55
N SER A 140 -17.66 3.07 7.48
CA SER A 140 -18.61 4.19 7.43
C SER A 140 -18.60 4.96 8.73
N THR A 141 -18.76 6.28 8.63
CA THR A 141 -18.87 7.17 9.78
C THR A 141 -20.32 7.63 9.94
N PRO A 142 -20.72 8.15 11.11
CA PRO A 142 -22.03 8.78 11.29
C PRO A 142 -22.29 9.97 10.34
N PHE A 143 -21.24 10.49 9.69
CA PHE A 143 -21.30 11.63 8.79
C PHE A 143 -21.46 11.21 7.31
N THR A 144 -21.31 9.92 6.99
CA THR A 144 -21.44 9.38 5.64
C THR A 144 -22.80 8.73 5.39
N GLY A 145 -23.84 9.54 5.14
CA GLY A 145 -25.11 9.08 4.53
C GLY A 145 -25.86 7.95 5.25
N GLY A 146 -25.49 7.60 6.48
CA GLY A 146 -26.06 6.51 7.27
C GLY A 146 -25.63 6.63 8.73
N SER A 147 -26.49 6.19 9.64
CA SER A 147 -26.28 6.31 11.10
C SER A 147 -25.42 5.19 11.71
N GLU A 148 -25.10 4.14 10.94
CA GLU A 148 -24.47 2.93 11.46
C GLU A 148 -22.99 2.84 11.06
N ILE A 149 -22.12 2.55 12.04
CA ILE A 149 -20.70 2.34 11.84
C ILE A 149 -20.48 0.91 11.35
N LYS A 150 -20.09 0.76 10.09
CA LYS A 150 -19.88 -0.54 9.44
C LYS A 150 -18.45 -0.66 8.97
N LEU A 151 -17.73 -1.62 9.55
CA LEU A 151 -16.42 -2.05 9.09
C LEU A 151 -16.59 -3.11 8.00
N LYS A 152 -16.01 -2.89 6.82
CA LYS A 152 -16.07 -3.81 5.67
C LYS A 152 -14.67 -4.09 5.14
N ARG A 153 -14.35 -5.38 4.97
CA ARG A 153 -13.17 -5.82 4.22
C ARG A 153 -13.53 -5.83 2.74
N ASP A 154 -13.11 -4.81 2.02
CA ASP A 154 -13.46 -4.63 0.61
C ASP A 154 -12.38 -5.27 -0.28
N ALA A 155 -12.77 -6.21 -1.14
CA ALA A 155 -11.84 -6.86 -2.06
C ALA A 155 -11.18 -5.86 -3.01
N GLN A 156 -11.82 -4.71 -3.27
CA GLN A 156 -11.26 -3.65 -4.12
C GLN A 156 -9.96 -3.06 -3.56
N CYS A 157 -9.72 -3.12 -2.24
CA CYS A 157 -8.45 -2.69 -1.65
C CYS A 157 -7.27 -3.52 -2.20
N MET A 158 -7.48 -4.81 -2.45
CA MET A 158 -6.43 -5.73 -2.91
C MET A 158 -5.98 -5.46 -4.35
N ASN A 159 -6.75 -4.70 -5.13
CA ASN A 159 -6.32 -4.25 -6.47
C ASN A 159 -4.99 -3.47 -6.45
N CYS A 160 -4.71 -2.77 -5.34
CA CYS A 160 -3.43 -2.08 -5.14
C CYS A 160 -2.58 -2.73 -4.05
N HIS A 161 -3.22 -3.30 -3.03
CA HIS A 161 -2.53 -3.82 -1.83
C HIS A 161 -2.13 -5.30 -1.91
N GLY A 162 -2.48 -6.02 -2.97
CA GLY A 162 -2.16 -7.44 -3.14
C GLY A 162 -1.50 -7.79 -4.46
N GLY A 163 -0.88 -6.81 -5.13
CA GLY A 163 -0.32 -6.96 -6.47
C GLY A 163 1.20 -6.94 -6.51
N SER A 164 1.76 -6.75 -7.71
CA SER A 164 3.22 -6.69 -7.93
C SER A 164 3.91 -5.53 -7.19
N LYS A 165 3.18 -4.48 -6.84
CA LYS A 165 3.71 -3.33 -6.08
C LYS A 165 3.96 -3.65 -4.60
N THR A 166 3.49 -4.80 -4.12
CA THR A 166 3.67 -5.31 -2.75
C THR A 166 4.31 -6.69 -2.77
N ASP A 167 5.09 -7.01 -3.81
CA ASP A 167 5.75 -8.30 -4.02
C ASP A 167 4.80 -9.51 -4.02
N GLY A 168 3.56 -9.31 -4.44
CA GLY A 168 2.56 -10.39 -4.54
C GLY A 168 2.08 -10.92 -3.18
N VAL A 169 2.23 -10.14 -2.11
CA VAL A 169 1.61 -10.39 -0.80
C VAL A 169 0.76 -9.18 -0.36
N PRO A 170 -0.18 -9.34 0.58
CA PRO A 170 -0.88 -8.22 1.18
C PRO A 170 0.12 -7.24 1.77
N GLY A 171 0.09 -5.99 1.34
CA GLY A 171 1.10 -5.00 1.69
C GLY A 171 0.65 -3.57 1.52
N MET A 172 1.41 -2.66 2.10
CA MET A 172 1.15 -1.22 2.08
C MET A 172 2.12 -0.52 1.13
N LEU A 173 1.75 0.68 0.69
CA LEU A 173 2.55 1.42 -0.28
C LEU A 173 2.48 2.92 0.00
N VAL A 174 3.63 3.58 -0.07
CA VAL A 174 3.74 5.03 -0.18
C VAL A 174 4.11 5.34 -1.61
N ARG A 175 3.34 6.22 -2.26
CA ARG A 175 3.60 6.64 -3.64
C ARG A 175 3.89 8.13 -3.69
N SER A 176 5.01 8.45 -4.32
CA SER A 176 5.36 9.80 -4.73
C SER A 176 5.01 9.95 -6.21
N VAL A 177 4.25 11.00 -6.54
CA VAL A 177 3.70 11.24 -7.88
C VAL A 177 3.94 12.69 -8.30
N TYR A 178 3.68 13.00 -9.57
CA TYR A 178 3.63 14.38 -10.08
C TYR A 178 2.18 14.86 -10.09
N PRO A 179 1.63 15.44 -9.00
CA PRO A 179 0.26 15.90 -8.97
C PRO A 179 0.11 17.22 -9.73
N ASN A 180 -0.97 17.38 -10.49
CA ASN A 180 -1.34 18.69 -11.00
C ASN A 180 -1.99 19.57 -9.91
N TYR A 181 -2.38 20.80 -10.28
CA TYR A 181 -3.03 21.75 -9.37
C TYR A 181 -4.31 21.22 -8.70
N PHE A 182 -4.95 20.20 -9.28
CA PHE A 182 -6.14 19.54 -8.72
C PHE A 182 -5.81 18.28 -7.90
N GLY A 183 -4.54 17.98 -7.69
CA GLY A 183 -4.08 16.75 -7.04
C GLY A 183 -4.12 15.51 -7.93
N GLN A 184 -4.46 15.63 -9.22
CA GLN A 184 -4.50 14.49 -10.13
C GLN A 184 -3.07 14.10 -10.55
N PRO A 185 -2.65 12.83 -10.40
CA PRO A 185 -1.33 12.40 -10.85
C PRO A 185 -1.20 12.49 -12.38
N ILE A 186 -0.11 13.08 -12.86
CA ILE A 186 0.31 13.03 -14.27
C ILE A 186 0.98 11.68 -14.50
N LEU A 187 0.17 10.66 -14.82
CA LEU A 187 0.64 9.27 -14.92
C LEU A 187 1.67 9.06 -16.05
N SER A 188 1.63 9.90 -17.09
CA SER A 188 2.60 9.87 -18.20
C SER A 188 4.04 10.13 -17.73
N ALA A 189 4.21 10.95 -16.68
CA ALA A 189 5.51 11.26 -16.06
C ALA A 189 6.02 10.16 -15.10
N GLY A 190 5.27 9.08 -14.92
CA GLY A 190 5.61 8.00 -14.00
C GLY A 190 5.30 8.31 -12.53
N THR A 191 5.65 7.37 -11.66
CA THR A 191 5.47 7.47 -10.20
C THR A 191 6.55 6.67 -9.49
N HIS A 192 6.94 7.08 -8.28
CA HIS A 192 7.91 6.39 -7.45
C HIS A 192 7.16 5.64 -6.32
N LEU A 193 7.57 4.39 -6.05
CA LEU A 193 7.29 3.77 -4.76
C LEU A 193 8.35 4.31 -3.79
N THR A 194 7.91 4.78 -2.63
CA THR A 194 8.79 5.42 -1.66
C THR A 194 8.97 4.53 -0.44
N ASP A 195 10.23 4.34 -0.06
CA ASP A 195 10.70 3.67 1.15
C ASP A 195 11.92 4.42 1.73
N HIS A 196 12.50 3.92 2.83
CA HIS A 196 13.63 4.58 3.47
C HIS A 196 14.90 4.66 2.59
N SER A 197 15.02 3.83 1.54
CA SER A 197 16.18 3.81 0.65
C SER A 197 16.04 4.75 -0.54
N SER A 198 14.82 5.26 -0.77
CA SER A 198 14.51 6.16 -1.87
C SER A 198 15.24 7.50 -1.71
N LEU A 199 15.74 8.09 -2.80
CA LEU A 199 16.37 9.42 -2.73
C LEU A 199 15.35 10.48 -2.32
N LEU A 200 15.74 11.44 -1.47
CA LEU A 200 14.84 12.50 -0.98
C LEU A 200 14.17 13.29 -2.13
N ASN A 201 14.89 13.55 -3.21
CA ASN A 201 14.41 14.28 -4.38
C ASN A 201 13.31 13.55 -5.18
N GLU A 202 13.05 12.28 -4.88
CA GLU A 202 11.96 11.48 -5.47
C GLU A 202 10.80 11.24 -4.48
N ARG A 203 10.91 11.69 -3.22
CA ARG A 203 9.89 11.43 -2.18
C ARG A 203 8.80 12.49 -2.13
N TRP A 204 7.62 12.07 -1.66
CA TRP A 204 6.50 12.90 -1.20
C TRP A 204 5.76 13.75 -2.23
N GLY A 205 5.93 13.49 -3.53
CA GLY A 205 5.12 14.13 -4.55
C GLY A 205 3.65 13.78 -4.37
N GLY A 206 2.78 14.79 -4.21
CA GLY A 206 1.37 14.57 -3.84
C GLY A 206 1.06 14.59 -2.35
N TRP A 207 2.05 14.91 -1.52
CA TRP A 207 1.95 15.02 -0.07
C TRP A 207 2.31 16.43 0.38
N PHE A 208 1.67 16.88 1.46
CA PHE A 208 2.15 18.06 2.18
C PHE A 208 3.24 17.63 3.16
N VAL A 209 4.28 18.44 3.31
CA VAL A 209 5.43 18.18 4.17
C VAL A 209 5.73 19.43 5.00
N THR A 210 5.79 19.28 6.30
CA THR A 210 6.21 20.32 7.24
C THR A 210 7.45 19.87 8.00
N GLY A 211 8.15 20.82 8.59
CA GLY A 211 9.40 20.58 9.30
C GLY A 211 10.61 20.97 8.47
N GLU A 212 11.75 21.09 9.17
CA GLU A 212 13.05 21.37 8.55
C GLU A 212 13.47 20.22 7.63
N ASN A 213 14.30 20.47 6.62
CA ASN A 213 14.77 19.44 5.69
C ASN A 213 16.25 19.60 5.29
N ALA A 214 17.03 20.33 6.10
CA ALA A 214 18.46 20.60 5.89
C ALA A 214 18.81 21.22 4.52
N GLY A 215 17.85 21.81 3.80
CA GLY A 215 18.06 22.28 2.43
C GLY A 215 18.05 21.17 1.37
N SER A 216 17.79 19.91 1.75
CA SER A 216 17.58 18.81 0.81
C SER A 216 16.20 18.92 0.14
N ARG A 217 16.20 18.99 -1.19
CA ARG A 217 14.98 19.12 -1.99
C ARG A 217 14.25 17.77 -2.09
N HIS A 218 12.94 17.78 -1.88
CA HIS A 218 12.00 16.66 -2.09
C HIS A 218 10.83 17.08 -3.00
N MET A 219 9.96 16.17 -3.43
CA MET A 219 8.80 16.47 -4.30
C MET A 219 7.54 16.93 -3.55
N GLY A 220 7.53 16.82 -2.22
CA GLY A 220 6.45 17.36 -1.37
C GLY A 220 6.23 18.85 -1.58
N ASN A 221 5.01 19.32 -1.28
CA ASN A 221 4.62 20.72 -1.44
C ASN A 221 4.82 21.29 -2.85
N ALA A 222 4.65 20.47 -3.89
CA ALA A 222 4.77 20.90 -5.27
C ALA A 222 3.58 20.46 -6.13
N TYR A 223 3.22 21.32 -7.09
CA TYR A 223 2.31 21.03 -8.18
C TYR A 223 3.05 21.05 -9.50
N PHE A 224 2.58 20.24 -10.43
CA PHE A 224 3.18 20.03 -11.74
C PHE A 224 2.15 20.26 -12.85
N GLU A 225 2.64 20.43 -14.06
CA GLU A 225 1.86 20.38 -15.28
C GLU A 225 2.47 19.36 -16.24
N GLU A 226 1.66 18.84 -17.16
CA GLU A 226 2.14 17.91 -18.16
C GLU A 226 3.01 18.67 -19.16
N GLY A 227 4.28 18.26 -19.27
CA GLY A 227 5.21 18.86 -20.21
C GLY A 227 5.30 18.06 -21.50
N GLU A 228 6.24 18.46 -22.36
CA GLU A 228 6.48 17.77 -23.62
C GLU A 228 7.12 16.38 -23.39
N SER A 229 6.82 15.42 -24.27
CA SER A 229 7.44 14.09 -24.24
C SER A 229 7.19 13.25 -22.99
N ARG A 230 5.99 13.34 -22.38
CA ARG A 230 5.57 12.53 -21.22
C ARG A 230 6.38 12.81 -19.95
N ASN A 231 6.78 14.06 -19.73
CA ASN A 231 7.39 14.50 -18.47
C ASN A 231 6.43 15.39 -17.67
N ALA A 232 6.82 15.73 -16.45
CA ALA A 232 6.14 16.70 -15.61
C ALA A 232 7.04 17.92 -15.43
N VAL A 233 6.46 19.12 -15.58
CA VAL A 233 7.14 20.39 -15.36
C VAL A 233 6.64 20.98 -14.05
N LEU A 234 7.55 21.50 -13.23
CA LEU A 234 7.22 22.13 -11.96
C LEU A 234 6.39 23.40 -12.22
N LEU A 235 5.13 23.39 -11.81
CA LEU A 235 4.20 24.52 -11.96
C LEU A 235 4.27 25.45 -10.75
N LYS A 236 4.28 24.87 -9.55
CA LYS A 236 4.34 25.61 -8.29
C LYS A 236 5.08 24.79 -7.27
N ASP A 237 6.07 25.40 -6.65
CA ASP A 237 6.73 24.90 -5.45
C ASP A 237 6.36 25.84 -4.32
N PHE A 238 5.80 25.31 -3.24
CA PHE A 238 5.51 26.15 -2.08
C PHE A 238 6.77 26.49 -1.30
N GLY A 239 7.90 25.82 -1.56
CA GLY A 239 9.26 26.25 -1.22
C GLY A 239 9.55 26.38 0.28
N ALA A 240 10.80 26.14 0.65
CA ALA A 240 11.31 26.16 2.04
C ALA A 240 10.63 25.16 3.00
N PRO A 241 11.32 24.79 4.10
CA PRO A 241 10.70 24.14 5.24
C PRO A 241 9.42 24.85 5.71
N LEU A 242 8.28 24.24 5.45
CA LEU A 242 7.01 24.77 5.94
C LEU A 242 6.90 24.47 7.43
N GLN A 243 6.85 25.52 8.24
CA GLN A 243 6.58 25.37 9.66
C GLN A 243 5.12 25.05 9.93
N SER A 244 4.17 25.36 9.06
CA SER A 244 2.77 24.93 9.18
C SER A 244 2.07 24.97 7.82
N LEU A 245 0.90 24.33 7.71
CA LEU A 245 0.09 24.32 6.48
C LEU A 245 -1.01 25.39 6.44
N LYS A 246 -1.05 26.29 7.43
CA LYS A 246 -2.09 27.33 7.57
C LYS A 246 -2.21 28.26 6.35
N ASP A 247 -1.09 28.51 5.67
CA ASP A 247 -1.05 29.40 4.51
C ASP A 247 -1.44 28.68 3.21
N LEU A 248 -1.66 27.36 3.25
CA LEU A 248 -1.97 26.54 2.08
C LEU A 248 -3.46 26.21 1.99
N PHE A 249 -4.11 25.90 3.12
CA PHE A 249 -5.55 25.61 3.20
C PHE A 249 -6.09 25.74 4.64
N ASP A 250 -7.40 25.57 4.82
CA ASP A 250 -8.08 25.60 6.12
C ASP A 250 -7.74 24.35 6.97
N VAL A 251 -6.68 24.46 7.77
CA VAL A 251 -6.19 23.39 8.66
C VAL A 251 -7.08 23.15 9.88
N SER A 252 -8.06 24.01 10.17
CA SER A 252 -8.92 23.86 11.37
C SER A 252 -9.71 22.55 11.38
N ARG A 253 -9.93 21.99 10.18
CA ARG A 253 -10.58 20.71 9.91
C ARG A 253 -9.75 19.50 10.34
N TYR A 254 -8.45 19.65 10.60
CA TYR A 254 -7.53 18.57 10.93
C TYR A 254 -7.08 18.63 12.39
N LEU A 255 -6.55 17.51 12.91
CA LEU A 255 -6.13 17.42 14.31
C LEU A 255 -4.86 18.25 14.60
N THR A 256 -4.03 18.48 13.59
CA THR A 256 -2.86 19.35 13.64
C THR A 256 -2.70 20.10 12.31
N ASP A 257 -1.99 21.22 12.32
CA ASP A 257 -1.63 22.00 11.13
C ASP A 257 -0.34 21.51 10.44
N LYS A 258 0.18 20.35 10.88
CA LYS A 258 1.42 19.74 10.41
C LYS A 258 1.19 18.45 9.61
N SER A 259 2.19 18.13 8.82
CA SER A 259 2.40 16.87 8.12
C SER A 259 3.90 16.60 8.16
N ASP A 260 4.38 16.18 9.32
CA ASP A 260 5.80 16.27 9.69
C ASP A 260 6.69 15.32 8.86
N ILE A 261 7.86 15.82 8.43
CA ILE A 261 8.83 15.06 7.65
C ILE A 261 9.33 13.81 8.38
N VAL A 262 9.53 13.86 9.70
CA VAL A 262 9.96 12.70 10.48
C VAL A 262 8.82 11.69 10.55
N ALA A 263 7.57 12.13 10.69
CA ALA A 263 6.42 11.23 10.65
C ALA A 263 6.31 10.52 9.28
N LEU A 264 6.58 11.21 8.17
CA LEU A 264 6.63 10.58 6.84
C LEU A 264 7.74 9.52 6.75
N MET A 265 8.96 9.85 7.19
CA MET A 265 10.10 8.93 7.14
C MET A 265 9.88 7.69 8.02
N VAL A 266 9.37 7.88 9.24
CA VAL A 266 9.03 6.77 10.14
C VAL A 266 7.94 5.89 9.54
N MET A 267 6.88 6.49 8.97
CA MET A 267 5.80 5.74 8.32
C MET A 267 6.32 4.89 7.15
N GLU A 268 7.19 5.45 6.31
CA GLU A 268 7.79 4.77 5.15
C GLU A 268 8.64 3.57 5.58
N HIS A 269 9.52 3.77 6.57
CA HIS A 269 10.32 2.69 7.14
C HIS A 269 9.41 1.60 7.73
N GLN A 270 8.41 1.99 8.52
CA GLN A 270 7.48 1.05 9.15
C GLN A 270 6.69 0.25 8.12
N ILE A 271 6.23 0.87 7.04
CA ILE A 271 5.55 0.19 5.93
C ILE A 271 6.47 -0.83 5.27
N MET A 272 7.72 -0.46 5.00
CA MET A 272 8.72 -1.37 4.43
C MET A 272 8.95 -2.58 5.35
N ALA A 273 9.09 -2.35 6.66
CA ALA A 273 9.22 -3.39 7.68
C ALA A 273 8.00 -4.32 7.72
N HIS A 274 6.78 -3.78 7.76
CA HIS A 274 5.55 -4.58 7.76
C HIS A 274 5.40 -5.44 6.50
N ASN A 275 5.74 -4.89 5.34
CA ASN A 275 5.72 -5.64 4.09
C ASN A 275 6.74 -6.77 4.11
N ALA A 276 7.96 -6.53 4.60
CA ALA A 276 9.00 -7.55 4.72
C ALA A 276 8.61 -8.68 5.69
N ILE A 277 8.06 -8.33 6.86
CA ILE A 277 7.55 -9.29 7.84
C ILE A 277 6.43 -10.13 7.22
N THR A 278 5.47 -9.49 6.55
CA THR A 278 4.34 -10.20 5.92
C THR A 278 4.84 -11.14 4.83
N LYS A 279 5.73 -10.67 3.96
CA LYS A 279 6.33 -11.47 2.89
C LYS A 279 7.07 -12.67 3.45
N ALA A 280 7.92 -12.48 4.46
CA ALA A 280 8.65 -13.56 5.11
C ALA A 280 7.68 -14.56 5.76
N HIS A 281 6.72 -14.08 6.54
CA HIS A 281 5.76 -14.91 7.27
C HIS A 281 4.93 -15.79 6.34
N LEU A 282 4.27 -15.20 5.34
CA LEU A 282 3.37 -15.91 4.43
C LEU A 282 4.13 -16.90 3.55
N ASN A 283 5.27 -16.48 2.98
CA ASN A 283 6.04 -17.37 2.13
C ASN A 283 6.69 -18.50 2.93
N THR A 284 7.18 -18.27 4.15
CA THR A 284 7.70 -19.35 5.00
C THR A 284 6.64 -20.40 5.27
N ARG A 285 5.40 -19.99 5.62
CA ARG A 285 4.29 -20.94 5.82
C ARG A 285 3.99 -21.75 4.57
N ARG A 286 3.96 -21.09 3.41
CA ARG A 286 3.79 -21.76 2.12
C ARG A 286 4.91 -22.75 1.82
N TRP A 287 6.17 -22.33 1.94
CA TRP A 287 7.32 -23.18 1.66
C TRP A 287 7.37 -24.40 2.58
N LEU A 288 7.04 -24.24 3.87
CA LEU A 288 6.94 -25.35 4.81
C LEU A 288 5.81 -26.32 4.44
N ASN A 289 4.66 -25.80 3.98
CA ASN A 289 3.56 -26.65 3.51
C ASN A 289 3.96 -27.47 2.28
N LEU A 290 4.57 -26.82 1.28
CA LEU A 290 5.06 -27.50 0.08
C LEU A 290 6.17 -28.51 0.39
N ASP A 291 7.12 -28.18 1.25
CA ASP A 291 8.21 -29.06 1.66
C ASP A 291 7.68 -30.29 2.41
N ALA A 292 6.69 -30.13 3.29
CA ALA A 292 6.02 -31.24 3.95
C ALA A 292 5.26 -32.16 2.96
N ALA A 293 4.63 -31.58 1.94
CA ALA A 293 3.99 -32.36 0.87
C ALA A 293 5.03 -33.14 0.04
N MET A 294 6.19 -32.54 -0.25
CA MET A 294 7.28 -33.17 -0.99
C MET A 294 8.00 -34.25 -0.18
N ALA A 295 8.21 -34.03 1.13
CA ALA A 295 8.88 -34.97 2.03
C ALA A 295 8.27 -36.39 1.96
N LYS A 296 6.93 -36.47 1.88
CA LYS A 296 6.17 -37.72 1.71
C LYS A 296 6.54 -38.47 0.42
N HIS A 297 6.90 -37.77 -0.64
CA HIS A 297 7.23 -38.36 -1.95
C HIS A 297 8.70 -38.78 -2.06
N VAL A 298 9.60 -38.09 -1.35
CA VAL A 298 11.05 -38.33 -1.40
C VAL A 298 11.58 -39.15 -0.23
N GLY A 299 10.71 -39.63 0.66
CA GLY A 299 11.09 -40.47 1.80
C GLY A 299 11.84 -39.74 2.91
N ARG A 300 11.69 -38.41 3.00
CA ARG A 300 12.29 -37.59 4.07
C ARG A 300 11.49 -37.76 5.37
N LEU A 301 12.16 -37.68 6.52
CA LEU A 301 11.51 -37.76 7.83
C LEU A 301 10.54 -36.59 8.03
N GLU A 302 9.43 -36.87 8.72
CA GLU A 302 8.45 -35.86 9.09
C GLU A 302 9.08 -34.81 10.01
N GLY A 303 8.94 -33.53 9.66
CA GLY A 303 9.52 -32.41 10.40
C GLY A 303 10.91 -31.96 9.94
N GLU A 304 11.55 -32.68 9.01
CA GLU A 304 12.83 -32.27 8.43
C GLU A 304 12.63 -31.23 7.31
N ILE A 305 13.13 -30.01 7.53
CA ILE A 305 13.05 -28.90 6.58
C ILE A 305 14.16 -29.03 5.54
N SER A 306 13.85 -28.93 4.24
CA SER A 306 14.90 -28.92 3.20
C SER A 306 15.86 -27.73 3.31
N ASP A 307 17.10 -27.95 2.86
CA ASP A 307 18.10 -26.89 2.69
C ASP A 307 17.59 -25.71 1.85
N ALA A 308 16.74 -25.98 0.84
CA ALA A 308 16.13 -24.94 0.02
C ALA A 308 15.21 -24.02 0.84
N VAL A 309 14.33 -24.60 1.67
CA VAL A 309 13.43 -23.83 2.52
C VAL A 309 14.18 -23.13 3.65
N LEU A 310 15.17 -23.79 4.28
CA LEU A 310 16.05 -23.16 5.26
C LEU A 310 16.82 -21.97 4.65
N GLY A 311 17.32 -22.13 3.42
CA GLY A 311 17.99 -21.06 2.67
C GLY A 311 17.08 -19.84 2.47
N TYR A 312 15.81 -20.07 2.08
CA TYR A 312 14.82 -19.00 1.93
C TYR A 312 14.54 -18.27 3.26
N ILE A 313 14.32 -19.01 4.35
CA ILE A 313 14.06 -18.44 5.68
C ILE A 313 15.26 -17.58 6.13
N ASN A 314 16.48 -18.10 5.99
CA ASN A 314 17.70 -17.39 6.37
C ASN A 314 17.92 -16.13 5.53
N HIS A 315 17.61 -16.15 4.23
CA HIS A 315 17.68 -14.97 3.39
C HIS A 315 16.67 -13.91 3.81
N SER A 316 15.41 -14.31 4.02
CA SER A 316 14.34 -13.42 4.47
C SER A 316 14.66 -12.76 5.82
N ALA A 317 15.23 -13.51 6.76
CA ALA A 317 15.68 -12.99 8.04
C ALA A 317 16.80 -11.94 7.89
N LYS A 318 17.78 -12.18 7.02
CA LYS A 318 18.86 -11.21 6.75
C LYS A 318 18.32 -9.92 6.14
N ASP A 319 17.38 -10.02 5.21
CA ASP A 319 16.80 -8.83 4.58
C ASP A 319 15.95 -8.02 5.56
N MET A 320 15.19 -8.67 6.44
CA MET A 320 14.49 -7.99 7.54
C MET A 320 15.45 -7.26 8.47
N VAL A 321 16.57 -7.89 8.86
CA VAL A 321 17.58 -7.24 9.72
C VAL A 321 18.16 -5.99 9.05
N LYS A 322 18.46 -6.05 7.75
CA LYS A 322 18.92 -4.87 7.00
C LYS A 322 17.89 -3.74 7.06
N ILE A 323 16.61 -4.07 6.86
CA ILE A 323 15.52 -3.08 6.91
C ILE A 323 15.44 -2.45 8.30
N PHE A 324 15.41 -3.25 9.37
CA PHE A 324 15.32 -2.73 10.74
C PHE A 324 16.53 -1.89 11.16
N LEU A 325 17.70 -2.15 10.56
CA LEU A 325 18.91 -1.36 10.79
C LEU A 325 19.04 -0.17 9.82
N PHE A 326 17.97 0.20 9.11
CA PHE A 326 17.96 1.31 8.15
C PHE A 326 19.08 1.20 7.11
N SER A 327 19.41 -0.04 6.70
CA SER A 327 20.46 -0.25 5.71
C SER A 327 20.09 0.41 4.38
N ASN A 328 21.01 1.22 3.85
CA ASN A 328 20.81 2.04 2.65
C ASN A 328 19.80 3.19 2.84
N GLU A 329 19.46 3.56 4.07
CA GLU A 329 18.82 4.86 4.28
C GLU A 329 19.73 5.97 3.78
N ILE A 330 19.12 6.97 3.15
CA ILE A 330 19.85 8.12 2.63
C ILE A 330 20.59 8.83 3.77
N ASN A 331 21.85 9.16 3.53
CA ASN A 331 22.61 9.98 4.47
C ASN A 331 21.99 11.38 4.52
N LEU A 332 21.49 11.75 5.69
CA LEU A 332 21.00 13.09 5.97
C LEU A 332 22.20 13.93 6.41
N GLU A 333 23.07 14.30 5.47
CA GLU A 333 24.18 15.21 5.77
C GLU A 333 23.61 16.48 6.45
N ASP A 334 24.22 16.88 7.58
CA ASP A 334 23.78 17.98 8.45
C ASP A 334 22.44 17.77 9.21
N TRP A 335 21.90 16.54 9.26
CA TRP A 335 20.67 16.18 9.98
C TRP A 335 20.82 14.91 10.83
N GLY A 336 20.37 14.97 12.09
CA GLY A 336 20.32 13.81 12.99
C GLY A 336 20.75 14.10 14.43
N VAL A 337 20.70 13.07 15.28
CA VAL A 337 21.40 13.04 16.57
C VAL A 337 22.69 12.26 16.32
N GLU A 338 23.85 12.83 16.66
CA GLU A 338 25.11 12.06 16.64
C GLU A 338 24.92 10.80 17.51
N GLY A 339 25.02 9.64 16.87
CA GLY A 339 24.83 8.32 17.49
C GLY A 339 26.08 7.78 18.16
#